data_AF-Q98A87-F1
#
_entry.id   AF-Q98A87-F1
#
_cell.length_a   1.000
_cell.length_b   1.000
_cell.length_c   1.000
_cell.angle_alpha   90.00
_cell.angle_beta   90.00
_cell.angle_gamma   90.00
#
_symmetry.space_group_name_H-M   'P 1'
#
loop_
_entity.id
_entity.type
_entity.pdbx_description
1 polymer ?
#
loop_
_entity_poly.entity_id
_entity_poly.type
_entity_poly.pdbx_seq_one_letter_code
_entity_poly.pdbx_strand_id
1 'polypeptide(L)'
;MISPTRRCLAPSDDDKPEPQEVAMKTKVQDEVPWSDRLTAYDNEHFTVYMRLLDASADDATEDEMAQLVLGIDPVREPERARMAVRSHLGRANWMVTTGYKELFAR
;
A
#
# COMPACT_ATOMS: atom_id res chain seq x y z
N MET A 1 21.89 -52.79 20.37
CA MET A 1 20.82 -52.36 19.46
C MET A 1 20.80 -50.84 19.47
N ILE A 2 21.32 -50.22 18.42
CA ILE A 2 21.56 -48.79 18.34
C ILE A 2 20.35 -48.17 17.64
N SER A 3 19.60 -47.32 18.35
CA SER A 3 18.54 -46.49 17.75
C SER A 3 19.15 -45.51 16.75
N PRO A 4 18.66 -45.43 15.50
CA PRO A 4 19.11 -44.39 14.59
C PRO A 4 18.36 -43.08 14.88
N THR A 5 19.15 -42.09 15.30
CA THR A 5 19.12 -40.68 14.90
C THR A 5 17.76 -40.08 14.51
N ARG A 6 17.24 -39.15 15.33
CA ARG A 6 16.28 -38.12 14.89
C ARG A 6 16.86 -37.43 13.66
N ARG A 7 16.28 -37.69 12.50
CA ARG A 7 16.52 -36.89 11.30
C ARG A 7 15.95 -35.50 11.57
N CYS A 8 16.79 -34.48 11.61
CA CYS A 8 16.35 -33.10 11.45
C CYS A 8 15.65 -33.03 10.09
N LEU A 9 14.32 -32.92 10.09
CA LEU A 9 13.57 -32.59 8.89
C LEU A 9 13.91 -31.13 8.60
N ALA A 10 14.59 -30.87 7.48
CA ALA A 10 14.64 -29.52 6.95
C ALA A 10 13.19 -29.08 6.69
N PRO A 11 12.82 -27.82 6.99
CA PRO A 11 11.50 -27.32 6.61
C PRO A 11 11.32 -27.53 5.10
N SER A 12 10.21 -28.17 4.71
CA SER A 12 9.83 -28.33 3.31
C SER A 12 9.76 -26.96 2.64
N ASP A 13 10.09 -26.89 1.35
CA ASP A 13 9.95 -25.67 0.53
C ASP A 13 8.50 -25.12 0.48
N ASP A 14 7.54 -25.89 0.99
CA ASP A 14 6.12 -25.54 1.15
C ASP A 14 5.81 -24.61 2.34
N ASP A 15 6.81 -24.27 3.17
CA ASP A 15 6.67 -23.27 4.26
C ASP A 15 7.06 -21.85 3.80
N LYS A 16 7.08 -21.62 2.48
CA LYS A 16 7.04 -20.26 1.94
C LYS A 16 5.68 -19.69 2.31
N PRO A 17 5.60 -18.50 2.93
CA PRO A 17 4.30 -17.88 3.20
C PRO A 17 3.49 -17.90 1.90
N GLU A 18 2.32 -18.55 1.97
CA GLU A 18 1.25 -18.42 0.98
C GLU A 18 1.20 -16.94 0.58
N PRO A 19 1.22 -16.59 -0.72
CA PRO A 19 1.12 -15.20 -1.13
C PRO A 19 -0.25 -14.69 -0.72
N GLN A 20 -0.35 -14.18 0.50
CA GLN A 20 -1.48 -13.42 0.98
C GLN A 20 -1.55 -12.20 0.08
N GLU A 21 -2.47 -12.27 -0.87
CA GLU A 21 -2.74 -11.29 -1.90
C GLU A 21 -1.47 -10.77 -2.57
N VAL A 22 -1.19 -11.30 -3.76
CA VAL A 22 -0.75 -10.38 -4.83
C VAL A 22 -1.91 -9.39 -5.01
N ALA A 23 -1.97 -8.37 -4.15
CA ALA A 23 -2.85 -7.24 -4.30
C ALA A 23 -2.61 -6.80 -5.73
N MET A 24 -3.66 -6.92 -6.55
CA MET A 24 -3.62 -6.61 -7.96
C MET A 24 -2.83 -5.31 -8.09
N LYS A 25 -1.66 -5.36 -8.75
CA LYS A 25 -0.90 -4.15 -9.06
C LYS A 25 -1.67 -3.40 -10.13
N THR A 26 -2.83 -2.85 -9.77
CA THR A 26 -3.47 -1.78 -10.52
C THR A 26 -2.40 -0.70 -10.63
N LYS A 27 -2.11 -0.31 -11.86
CA LYS A 27 -1.10 0.72 -12.11
C LYS A 27 -1.54 1.98 -11.38
N VAL A 28 -0.84 2.32 -10.31
CA VAL A 28 -1.04 3.55 -9.55
C VAL A 28 -0.84 4.73 -10.51
N GLN A 29 -1.84 5.61 -10.58
CA GLN A 29 -1.75 6.83 -11.37
C GLN A 29 -0.76 7.79 -10.71
N ASP A 30 -0.13 8.66 -11.49
CA ASP A 30 0.80 9.61 -10.90
C ASP A 30 0.05 10.74 -10.17
N GLU A 31 -1.19 11.01 -10.57
CA GLU A 31 -2.11 11.93 -9.91
C GLU A 31 -3.46 11.27 -9.67
N VAL A 32 -4.04 11.52 -8.51
CA VAL A 32 -5.39 11.07 -8.17
C VAL A 32 -6.43 11.99 -8.81
N PRO A 33 -7.48 11.45 -9.43
CA PRO A 33 -8.62 12.25 -9.90
C PRO A 33 -9.26 13.03 -8.76
N TRP A 34 -9.26 14.37 -8.85
CA TRP A 34 -9.81 15.22 -7.80
C TRP A 34 -11.32 15.46 -7.95
N SER A 35 -12.05 15.43 -6.84
CA SER A 35 -13.47 15.75 -6.76
C SER A 35 -13.83 16.17 -5.32
N ASP A 36 -14.89 16.95 -5.17
CA ASP A 36 -15.52 17.27 -3.88
C ASP A 36 -16.35 16.11 -3.31
N ARG A 37 -16.47 15.00 -4.04
CA ARG A 37 -17.16 13.78 -3.63
C ARG A 37 -16.25 12.56 -3.72
N LEU A 38 -16.66 11.45 -3.10
CA LEU A 38 -16.02 10.16 -3.29
C LEU A 38 -16.22 9.65 -4.72
N THR A 39 -15.15 9.15 -5.31
CA THR A 39 -15.10 8.63 -6.67
C THR A 39 -14.98 7.11 -6.67
N ALA A 40 -15.16 6.48 -7.83
CA ALA A 40 -14.87 5.05 -7.97
C ALA A 40 -13.39 4.73 -7.69
N TYR A 41 -12.49 5.65 -8.06
CA TYR A 41 -11.06 5.51 -7.80
C TYR A 41 -10.77 5.42 -6.30
N ASP A 42 -11.43 6.25 -5.50
CA ASP A 42 -11.24 6.26 -4.04
C ASP A 42 -11.64 4.92 -3.40
N ASN A 43 -12.71 4.30 -3.91
CA ASN A 43 -13.18 3.00 -3.43
C ASN A 43 -12.20 1.87 -3.82
N GLU A 44 -11.68 1.90 -5.05
CA GLU A 44 -10.71 0.91 -5.53
C GLU A 44 -9.36 1.03 -4.80
N HIS A 45 -8.95 2.24 -4.42
CA HIS A 45 -7.64 2.53 -3.84
C HIS A 45 -7.69 2.78 -2.32
N PHE A 46 -8.78 2.42 -1.65
CA PHE A 46 -8.97 2.70 -0.21
C PHE A 46 -7.83 2.12 0.65
N THR A 47 -7.40 0.89 0.37
CA THR A 47 -6.28 0.24 1.06
C THR A 47 -4.96 0.97 0.85
N VAL A 48 -4.73 1.55 -0.33
CA VAL A 48 -3.53 2.38 -0.60
C VAL A 48 -3.53 3.61 0.29
N TYR A 49 -4.67 4.29 0.44
CA TYR A 49 -4.79 5.46 1.31
C TYR A 49 -4.53 5.13 2.78
N MET A 50 -5.07 4.02 3.28
CA MET A 50 -4.82 3.59 4.67
C MET A 50 -3.34 3.32 4.92
N ARG A 51 -2.66 2.64 3.99
CA ARG A 51 -1.23 2.33 4.12
C ARG A 51 -0.34 3.57 4.01
N LEU A 52 -0.73 4.56 3.19
CA LEU A 52 -0.01 5.84 3.12
C LEU A 52 -0.17 6.66 4.40
N LEU A 53 -1.37 6.70 4.99
CA LEU A 53 -1.61 7.41 6.24
C LEU A 53 -0.86 6.76 7.40
N ASP A 54 -0.84 5.43 7.46
CA ASP A 54 -0.08 4.66 8.45
C ASP A 54 1.43 4.91 8.33
N ALA A 55 1.98 4.78 7.12
CA ALA A 55 3.40 5.07 6.88
C ALA A 55 3.75 6.55 7.18
N SER A 56 2.87 7.49 6.86
CA SER A 56 3.07 8.90 7.20
C SER A 56 3.00 9.16 8.71
N ALA A 57 2.22 8.40 9.46
CA ALA A 57 2.15 8.50 10.92
C ALA A 57 3.40 7.93 11.60
N ASP A 58 4.06 6.97 10.95
CA ASP A 58 5.36 6.41 11.33
C ASP A 58 6.56 7.24 10.82
N ASP A 59 6.33 8.48 10.40
CA ASP A 59 7.35 9.41 9.86
C ASP A 59 8.13 8.86 8.65
N ALA A 60 7.53 7.93 7.87
CA ALA A 60 8.15 7.43 6.66
C ALA A 60 8.37 8.55 5.63
N THR A 61 9.48 8.48 4.91
CA THR A 61 9.80 9.45 3.86
C THR A 61 8.93 9.27 2.61
N GLU A 62 8.86 10.29 1.76
CA GLU A 62 8.18 10.18 0.44
C GLU A 62 8.76 9.04 -0.40
N ASP A 63 10.07 8.82 -0.34
CA ASP A 63 10.74 7.75 -1.09
C ASP A 63 10.37 6.36 -0.53
N GLU A 64 10.31 6.19 0.80
CA GLU A 64 9.85 4.95 1.43
C GLU A 64 8.38 4.66 1.13
N MET A 65 7.51 5.67 1.21
CA MET A 65 6.09 5.54 0.84
C MET A 65 5.93 5.16 -0.64
N ALA A 66 6.69 5.77 -1.55
CA ALA A 66 6.64 5.46 -2.97
C ALA A 66 7.04 4.00 -3.23
N GLN A 67 8.14 3.54 -2.63
CA GLN A 67 8.65 2.19 -2.82
C GLN A 67 7.74 1.13 -2.18
N LEU A 68 7.34 1.33 -0.92
CA LEU A 68 6.67 0.31 -0.10
C LEU A 68 5.16 0.25 -0.35
N VAL A 69 4.53 1.39 -0.64
CA VAL A 69 3.07 1.50 -0.78
C VAL A 69 2.65 1.59 -2.23
N LEU A 70 3.31 2.43 -3.03
CA LEU A 70 2.92 2.66 -4.44
C LEU A 70 3.68 1.77 -5.44
N GLY A 71 4.76 1.11 -4.99
CA GLY A 71 5.61 0.29 -5.85
C GLY A 71 6.35 1.09 -6.92
N ILE A 72 6.58 2.40 -6.70
CA ILE A 72 7.35 3.28 -7.59
C ILE A 72 8.76 3.40 -7.02
N ASP A 73 9.77 3.17 -7.87
CA ASP A 73 11.17 3.28 -7.50
C ASP A 73 11.61 4.76 -7.47
N PRO A 74 11.91 5.34 -6.29
CA PRO A 74 12.24 6.75 -6.16
C PRO A 74 13.67 7.08 -6.65
N VAL A 75 14.54 6.09 -6.82
CA VAL A 75 15.89 6.29 -7.38
C VAL A 75 15.81 6.38 -8.90
N ARG A 76 14.96 5.55 -9.51
CA ARG A 76 14.78 5.50 -10.97
C ARG A 76 13.80 6.54 -11.49
N GLU A 77 12.76 6.84 -10.73
CA GLU A 77 11.66 7.72 -11.13
C GLU A 77 11.34 8.77 -10.03
N PRO A 78 12.31 9.59 -9.58
CA PRO A 78 12.18 10.44 -8.38
C PRO A 78 11.04 11.46 -8.45
N GLU A 79 10.83 12.10 -9.60
CA GLU A 79 9.77 13.08 -9.78
C GLU A 79 8.38 12.44 -9.70
N ARG A 80 8.22 11.31 -10.43
CA ARG A 80 6.98 10.53 -10.43
C ARG A 80 6.65 9.97 -9.05
N ALA A 81 7.65 9.44 -8.34
CA ALA A 81 7.50 8.94 -6.98
C ALA A 81 6.94 10.01 -6.03
N ARG A 82 7.57 11.19 -6.00
CA ARG A 82 7.12 12.31 -5.15
C ARG A 82 5.74 12.81 -5.53
N MET A 83 5.46 12.96 -6.82
CA MET A 83 4.16 13.42 -7.30
C MET A 83 3.04 12.45 -6.90
N ALA A 84 3.25 11.16 -7.13
CA ALA A 84 2.29 10.12 -6.77
C ALA A 84 2.03 10.09 -5.27
N VAL A 85 3.08 10.10 -4.43
CA VAL A 85 2.93 10.12 -2.97
C VAL A 85 2.14 11.33 -2.51
N ARG A 86 2.52 12.54 -2.95
CA ARG A 86 1.83 13.77 -2.52
C ARG A 86 0.37 13.80 -2.97
N SER A 87 0.10 13.40 -4.20
CA SER A 87 -1.27 13.37 -4.73
C SER A 87 -2.15 12.38 -3.95
N HIS A 88 -1.64 11.17 -3.69
CA HIS A 88 -2.38 10.13 -2.96
C HIS A 88 -2.53 10.45 -1.47
N LEU A 89 -1.48 10.95 -0.82
CA LEU A 89 -1.53 11.35 0.59
C LEU A 89 -2.45 12.57 0.78
N GLY A 90 -2.43 13.52 -0.16
CA GLY A 90 -3.38 14.63 -0.19
C GLY A 90 -4.83 14.15 -0.29
N ARG A 91 -5.11 13.19 -1.18
CA ARG A 91 -6.44 12.58 -1.27
C ARG A 91 -6.83 11.85 0.00
N ALA A 92 -5.94 11.02 0.54
CA ALA A 92 -6.18 10.25 1.75
C ALA A 92 -6.54 11.16 2.92
N ASN A 93 -5.79 12.25 3.11
CA ASN A 93 -6.09 13.28 4.12
C ASN A 93 -7.44 13.95 3.90
N TRP A 94 -7.79 14.32 2.66
CA TRP A 94 -9.12 14.86 2.36
C TRP A 94 -10.23 13.86 2.69
N MET A 95 -10.03 12.57 2.36
CA MET A 95 -11.00 11.52 2.63
C MET A 95 -11.27 11.36 4.13
N VAL A 96 -10.23 11.34 4.98
CA VAL A 96 -10.42 11.19 6.45
C VAL A 96 -10.90 12.46 7.14
N THR A 97 -10.64 13.65 6.60
CA THR A 97 -11.04 14.93 7.22
C THR A 97 -12.38 15.46 6.71
N THR A 98 -12.73 15.17 5.46
CA THR A 98 -13.90 15.73 4.76
C THR A 98 -14.75 14.64 4.13
N GLY A 99 -14.15 13.76 3.33
CA GLY A 99 -14.87 12.74 2.55
C GLY A 99 -15.63 11.71 3.38
N TYR A 100 -15.21 11.44 4.62
CA TYR A 100 -15.85 10.45 5.51
C TYR A 100 -17.34 10.73 5.76
N LYS A 101 -17.76 12.00 5.67
CA LYS A 101 -19.16 12.42 5.82
C LYS A 101 -20.06 11.76 4.77
N GLU A 102 -19.53 11.53 3.57
CA GLU A 102 -20.28 10.90 2.48
C GLU A 102 -20.48 9.39 2.68
N LEU A 103 -19.64 8.72 3.48
CA LEU A 103 -19.77 7.29 3.78
C LEU A 103 -21.02 6.99 4.63
N PHE A 104 -21.45 7.95 5.44
CA PHE A 104 -22.57 7.80 6.39
C PHE A 104 -23.73 8.74 6.10
N ALA A 105 -23.75 9.44 4.96
CA ALA A 105 -24.80 10.38 4.58
C ALA A 105 -26.13 9.71 4.18
N ARG A 106 -26.45 8.53 4.71
CA ARG A 106 -27.66 7.75 4.41
C ARG A 106 -28.58 7.66 5.62
#